data_AF-A0A927V787-F1
#
_entry.id   AF-A0A927V787-F1
#
_cell.length_a   1.000
_cell.length_b   1.000
_cell.length_c   1.000
_cell.angle_alpha   90.00
_cell.angle_beta   90.00
_cell.angle_gamma   90.00
#
_symmetry.space_group_name_H-M   'P 1'
#
loop_
_entity.id
_entity.type
_entity.pdbx_description
1 polymer ?
#
loop_
_entity_poly.entity_id
_entity_poly.type
_entity_poly.pdbx_seq_one_letter_code
_entity_poly.pdbx_strand_id
1 'polypeptide(L)'
;MAKRGRPKKVVEEEKIEFSKTKTPGIQVKKLGMITLGYKVTYDKGRKEIYNPKTERYEVKQCKSSKMFKDYEEAVAFKEKMDRKRKGLLTEEERRLTFEDALEDFLDYANYNKLNGLTYKNSVKSHVNHMRKFFDGPDERKYIDAITTLTIEDYFEWCHDVEGLTKSTITHHKTTLLQMWKYLSKNGTVPMNDQTIAMADIRVVKSDFEGRALTIEEFNRMIQYAAECEEDLSILSLVLLAGGGGLRRGEIAGLRWENVNFNERNIRIIDNRVQVGTKETVKRPKTNEIRNIPMHDVLFNTLKVVKEWQEVILKREVTDADYVYMTKINLINNYLPSTGKISRRFKEFEKRMNKYFLKAGEVEIEPVRLHDLRHTFVTNLMSGAFNSKGEWIEPADIIQIHFASGHKIKSADTTATKRYLHDLGFRDSITKFFNETIEVDILPIIEERKDDEGKILVGEKYKKYKTRKAIETRAKRAAKEVKERIVLDNDAPLSDIHEFKRKEIVEEEPKKTTKKKVESTEAVEEKTTTKAEPTLVIASEPEELIFK
;
A
#
# COMPACT_ATOMS: atom_id res chain seq x y z
N MET A 1 -4.18 18.98 -56.53
CA MET A 1 -3.21 17.94 -56.12
C MET A 1 -3.52 17.49 -54.71
N ALA A 2 -3.35 16.19 -54.48
CA ALA A 2 -4.04 15.38 -53.48
C ALA A 2 -3.66 15.66 -52.01
N LYS A 3 -4.67 15.83 -51.14
CA LYS A 3 -4.53 15.52 -49.71
C LYS A 3 -4.51 14.00 -49.56
N ARG A 4 -3.32 13.42 -49.39
CA ARG A 4 -3.14 12.02 -48.99
C ARG A 4 -3.76 11.82 -47.60
N GLY A 5 -5.01 11.36 -47.57
CA GLY A 5 -5.64 10.84 -46.36
C GLY A 5 -4.92 9.56 -45.95
N ARG A 6 -4.38 9.54 -44.72
CA ARG A 6 -4.00 8.28 -44.07
C ARG A 6 -5.23 7.37 -44.02
N PRO A 7 -5.13 6.09 -44.41
CA PRO A 7 -6.23 5.17 -44.26
C PRO A 7 -6.52 5.01 -42.76
N LYS A 8 -7.72 5.42 -42.32
CA LYS A 8 -8.25 4.98 -41.04
C LYS A 8 -8.43 3.46 -41.17
N LYS A 9 -7.52 2.67 -40.59
CA LYS A 9 -7.85 1.30 -40.19
C LYS A 9 -9.00 1.43 -39.19
N VAL A 10 -10.22 1.23 -39.67
CA VAL A 10 -11.37 0.93 -38.83
C VAL A 10 -11.03 -0.44 -38.24
N VAL A 11 -10.51 -0.46 -37.02
CA VAL A 11 -10.58 -1.66 -36.20
C VAL A 11 -12.06 -1.75 -35.84
N GLU A 12 -12.80 -2.63 -36.51
CA GLU A 12 -14.14 -2.99 -36.05
C GLU A 12 -13.97 -3.54 -34.64
N GLU A 13 -14.42 -2.77 -33.64
CA GLU A 13 -14.61 -3.30 -32.30
C GLU A 13 -15.69 -4.38 -32.41
N GLU A 14 -15.27 -5.65 -32.38
CA GLU A 14 -16.20 -6.77 -32.34
C GLU A 14 -17.18 -6.55 -31.17
N LYS A 15 -18.47 -6.41 -31.49
CA LYS A 15 -19.50 -6.20 -30.48
C LYS A 15 -19.88 -7.55 -29.86
N ILE A 16 -20.12 -7.54 -28.56
CA ILE A 16 -20.67 -8.69 -27.85
C ILE A 16 -22.16 -8.80 -28.19
N GLU A 17 -22.56 -9.93 -28.75
CA GLU A 17 -23.94 -10.20 -29.16
C GLU A 17 -24.53 -11.40 -28.43
N PHE A 18 -25.85 -11.37 -28.19
CA PHE A 18 -26.61 -12.49 -27.63
C PHE A 18 -27.59 -13.01 -28.68
N SER A 19 -27.43 -14.26 -29.11
CA SER A 19 -28.36 -14.93 -30.04
C SER A 19 -29.13 -16.05 -29.34
N LYS A 20 -30.34 -16.34 -29.82
CA LYS A 20 -31.19 -17.40 -29.24
C LYS A 20 -30.59 -18.77 -29.56
N THR A 21 -30.70 -19.71 -28.63
CA THR A 21 -30.35 -21.12 -28.87
C THR A 21 -31.60 -21.94 -29.19
N LYS A 22 -31.43 -23.26 -29.39
CA LYS A 22 -32.53 -24.21 -29.62
C LYS A 22 -33.44 -24.38 -28.40
N THR A 23 -32.91 -24.13 -27.20
CA THR A 23 -33.66 -24.24 -25.94
C THR A 23 -34.23 -22.88 -25.51
N PRO A 24 -35.56 -22.72 -25.37
CA PRO A 24 -36.17 -21.47 -24.94
C PRO A 24 -35.65 -20.96 -23.59
N GLY A 25 -35.26 -19.69 -23.55
CA GLY A 25 -34.73 -19.06 -22.33
C GLY A 25 -33.21 -19.16 -22.17
N ILE A 26 -32.50 -19.75 -23.14
CA ILE A 26 -31.04 -19.76 -23.23
C ILE A 26 -30.59 -18.89 -24.40
N GLN A 27 -29.58 -18.04 -24.17
CA GLN A 27 -28.97 -17.20 -25.19
C GLN A 27 -27.47 -17.47 -25.24
N VAL A 28 -26.88 -17.64 -26.42
CA VAL A 28 -25.43 -17.75 -26.58
C VAL A 28 -24.82 -16.36 -26.68
N LYS A 29 -23.81 -16.09 -25.87
CA LYS A 29 -23.01 -14.87 -25.88
C LYS A 29 -21.84 -15.06 -26.84
N LYS A 30 -21.71 -14.20 -27.83
CA LYS A 30 -20.66 -14.26 -28.86
C LYS A 30 -19.87 -12.95 -28.95
N LEU A 31 -18.63 -13.07 -29.39
CA LEU A 31 -17.77 -11.97 -29.84
C LEU A 31 -17.27 -12.37 -31.23
N GLY A 32 -17.83 -11.79 -32.28
CA GLY A 32 -17.63 -12.29 -33.64
C GLY A 32 -18.07 -13.75 -33.79
N MET A 33 -17.17 -14.63 -34.23
CA MET A 33 -17.39 -16.08 -34.34
C MET A 33 -17.14 -16.85 -33.04
N ILE A 34 -16.56 -16.20 -32.02
CA ILE A 34 -16.16 -16.86 -30.77
C ILE A 34 -17.34 -16.93 -29.82
N THR A 35 -17.66 -18.14 -29.36
CA THR A 35 -18.65 -18.36 -28.29
C THR A 35 -18.01 -18.11 -26.93
N LEU A 36 -18.54 -17.15 -26.18
CA LEU A 36 -18.08 -16.78 -24.84
C LEU A 36 -18.85 -17.49 -23.71
N GLY A 37 -19.97 -18.17 -24.03
CA GLY A 37 -20.78 -18.93 -23.09
C GLY A 37 -22.27 -18.76 -23.30
N TYR A 38 -23.07 -19.35 -22.41
CA TYR A 38 -24.52 -19.44 -22.51
C TYR A 38 -25.19 -18.77 -21.31
N LYS A 39 -26.06 -17.80 -21.59
CA LYS A 39 -26.88 -17.10 -20.60
C LYS A 39 -28.22 -17.80 -20.46
N VAL A 40 -28.50 -18.35 -19.28
CA VAL A 40 -29.79 -18.94 -18.95
C VAL A 40 -30.61 -17.92 -18.17
N THR A 41 -31.80 -17.60 -18.64
CA THR A 41 -32.76 -16.75 -17.92
C THR A 41 -33.81 -17.62 -17.25
N TYR A 42 -33.98 -17.49 -15.93
CA TYR A 42 -34.89 -18.31 -15.13
C TYR A 42 -35.73 -17.46 -14.17
N ASP A 43 -36.84 -18.02 -13.71
CA ASP A 43 -37.83 -17.34 -12.87
C ASP A 43 -37.49 -17.54 -11.38
N LYS A 44 -37.30 -16.46 -10.62
CA LYS A 44 -37.14 -16.47 -9.15
C LYS A 44 -38.50 -16.29 -8.44
N GLY A 45 -39.62 -16.30 -9.16
CA GLY A 45 -40.96 -16.11 -8.63
C GLY A 45 -41.39 -14.65 -8.56
N ARG A 46 -42.49 -14.38 -7.84
CA ARG A 46 -43.01 -13.02 -7.63
C ARG A 46 -42.44 -12.45 -6.33
N LYS A 47 -41.85 -11.25 -6.38
CA LYS A 47 -41.44 -10.49 -5.19
C LYS A 47 -42.12 -9.13 -5.17
N GLU A 48 -42.40 -8.62 -3.98
CA GLU A 48 -42.79 -7.23 -3.78
C GLU A 48 -41.58 -6.33 -3.98
N ILE A 49 -41.64 -5.44 -4.96
CA ILE A 49 -40.60 -4.48 -5.27
C ILE A 49 -41.18 -3.09 -5.05
N TYR A 50 -40.53 -2.30 -4.20
CA TYR A 50 -40.87 -0.89 -4.04
C TYR A 50 -40.61 -0.13 -5.34
N ASN A 51 -41.65 0.49 -5.91
CA ASN A 51 -41.54 1.29 -7.12
C ASN A 51 -41.42 2.78 -6.74
N PRO A 52 -40.24 3.42 -6.91
CA PRO A 52 -40.02 4.80 -6.49
C PRO A 52 -40.88 5.82 -7.25
N LYS A 53 -41.43 5.46 -8.41
CA LYS A 53 -42.28 6.36 -9.23
C LYS A 53 -43.74 6.34 -8.80
N THR A 54 -44.19 5.24 -8.19
CA THR A 54 -45.59 5.06 -7.76
C THR A 54 -45.73 5.03 -6.23
N GLU A 55 -44.61 5.14 -5.50
CA GLU A 55 -44.50 5.12 -4.03
C GLU A 55 -45.22 3.93 -3.36
N ARG A 56 -45.34 2.82 -4.09
CA ARG A 56 -46.03 1.60 -3.65
C ARG A 56 -45.18 0.36 -3.90
N TYR A 57 -45.47 -0.68 -3.13
CA TYR A 57 -44.95 -2.02 -3.39
C TYR A 57 -45.76 -2.66 -4.51
N GLU A 58 -45.08 -3.06 -5.58
CA GLU A 58 -45.67 -3.78 -6.70
C GLU A 58 -45.12 -5.21 -6.73
N VAL A 59 -46.02 -6.19 -6.80
CA VAL A 59 -45.66 -7.59 -6.98
C VAL A 59 -45.18 -7.78 -8.43
N LYS A 60 -43.88 -7.94 -8.63
CA LYS A 60 -43.28 -8.15 -9.96
C LYS A 60 -42.68 -9.55 -10.08
N GLN A 61 -42.77 -10.11 -11.28
CA GLN A 61 -42.09 -11.36 -11.61
C GLN A 61 -40.58 -11.09 -11.73
N CYS A 62 -39.81 -11.68 -10.83
CA CYS A 62 -38.36 -11.54 -10.80
C CYS A 62 -37.73 -12.61 -11.66
N LYS A 63 -37.14 -12.22 -12.79
CA LYS A 63 -36.29 -13.10 -13.60
C LYS A 63 -34.83 -12.83 -13.27
N SER A 64 -34.07 -13.90 -13.09
CA SER A 64 -32.61 -13.85 -12.92
C SER A 64 -31.93 -14.48 -14.14
N SER A 65 -30.63 -14.26 -14.28
CA SER A 65 -29.84 -14.91 -15.32
C SER A 65 -28.49 -15.39 -14.82
N LYS A 66 -28.11 -16.64 -15.15
CA LYS A 66 -26.81 -17.25 -14.84
C LYS A 66 -26.07 -17.58 -16.12
N MET A 67 -24.74 -17.43 -16.11
CA MET A 67 -23.86 -17.73 -17.25
C MET A 67 -23.21 -19.08 -17.05
N PHE A 68 -23.16 -19.88 -18.11
CA PHE A 68 -22.49 -21.17 -18.17
C PHE A 68 -21.46 -21.15 -19.29
N LYS A 69 -20.39 -21.94 -19.16
CA LYS A 69 -19.42 -22.13 -20.24
C LYS A 69 -19.98 -23.09 -21.28
N ASP A 70 -20.60 -24.18 -20.81
CA ASP A 70 -21.07 -25.27 -21.64
C ASP A 70 -22.58 -25.24 -21.84
N TYR A 71 -23.02 -25.67 -23.03
CA TYR A 71 -24.43 -25.64 -23.41
C TYR A 71 -25.26 -26.66 -22.64
N GLU A 72 -24.70 -27.86 -22.42
CA GLU A 72 -25.38 -28.95 -21.72
C GLU A 72 -25.66 -28.59 -20.27
N GLU A 73 -24.69 -28.00 -19.57
CA GLU A 73 -24.88 -27.46 -18.22
C GLU A 73 -25.97 -26.38 -18.18
N ALA A 74 -25.98 -25.49 -19.17
CA ALA A 74 -26.98 -24.43 -19.30
C ALA A 74 -28.40 -25.01 -19.47
N VAL A 75 -28.55 -26.07 -20.27
CA VAL A 75 -29.82 -26.78 -20.49
C VAL A 75 -30.24 -27.50 -19.21
N ALA A 76 -29.36 -28.28 -18.60
CA ALA A 76 -29.64 -29.01 -17.35
C ALA A 76 -30.08 -28.06 -16.23
N PHE A 77 -29.42 -26.90 -16.09
CA PHE A 77 -29.80 -25.88 -15.13
C PHE A 77 -31.17 -25.27 -15.45
N LYS A 78 -31.47 -24.98 -16.73
CA LYS A 78 -32.79 -24.44 -17.13
C LYS A 78 -33.91 -25.43 -16.82
N GLU A 79 -33.71 -26.71 -17.14
CA GLU A 79 -34.66 -27.77 -16.86
C GLU A 79 -34.89 -27.96 -15.36
N LYS A 80 -33.81 -27.97 -14.56
CA LYS A 80 -33.90 -28.01 -13.10
C LYS A 80 -34.72 -26.83 -12.55
N MET A 81 -34.49 -25.61 -13.04
CA MET A 81 -35.24 -24.43 -12.60
C MET A 81 -36.72 -24.47 -13.03
N ASP A 82 -37.03 -25.03 -14.21
CA ASP A 82 -38.40 -25.23 -14.64
C ASP A 82 -39.12 -26.33 -13.86
N ARG A 83 -38.42 -27.42 -13.49
CA ARG A 83 -38.92 -28.44 -12.56
C ARG A 83 -39.15 -27.85 -11.17
N LYS A 84 -38.22 -27.02 -10.66
CA LYS A 84 -38.36 -26.27 -9.40
C LYS A 84 -39.62 -25.41 -9.39
N ARG A 85 -39.86 -24.66 -10.47
CA ARG A 85 -41.08 -23.85 -10.62
C ARG A 85 -42.36 -24.70 -10.60
N LYS A 86 -42.31 -25.91 -11.14
CA LYS A 86 -43.43 -26.86 -11.16
C LYS A 86 -43.56 -27.68 -9.86
N GLY A 87 -42.67 -27.49 -8.88
CA GLY A 87 -42.65 -28.28 -7.64
C GLY A 87 -42.17 -29.73 -7.81
N LEU A 88 -41.50 -30.05 -8.93
CA LEU A 88 -41.13 -31.41 -9.32
C LEU A 88 -39.65 -31.75 -9.04
N LEU A 89 -39.05 -31.15 -8.02
CA LEU A 89 -37.68 -31.49 -7.62
C LEU A 89 -37.65 -32.82 -6.86
N THR A 90 -36.60 -33.61 -7.08
CA THR A 90 -36.26 -34.76 -6.23
C THR A 90 -35.88 -34.31 -4.83
N GLU A 91 -35.80 -35.25 -3.89
CA GLU A 91 -35.37 -34.96 -2.50
C GLU A 91 -33.93 -34.47 -2.44
N GLU A 92 -33.03 -35.06 -3.23
CA GLU A 92 -31.66 -34.58 -3.37
C GLU A 92 -31.60 -33.18 -4.02
N GLU A 93 -32.44 -32.91 -5.03
CA GLU A 93 -32.52 -31.59 -5.65
C GLU A 93 -33.11 -30.50 -4.74
N ARG A 94 -33.80 -30.90 -3.65
CA ARG A 94 -34.28 -30.00 -2.60
C ARG A 94 -33.21 -29.64 -1.58
N ARG A 95 -32.13 -30.43 -1.44
CA ARG A 95 -31.02 -30.10 -0.54
C ARG A 95 -30.37 -28.81 -1.00
N LEU A 96 -30.15 -27.90 -0.05
CA LEU A 96 -29.54 -26.60 -0.35
C LEU A 96 -28.04 -26.79 -0.56
N THR A 97 -27.56 -26.40 -1.74
CA THR A 97 -26.12 -26.39 -2.00
C THR A 97 -25.44 -25.20 -1.34
N PHE A 98 -24.15 -25.33 -1.05
CA PHE A 98 -23.34 -24.24 -0.53
C PHE A 98 -23.31 -23.05 -1.50
N GLU A 99 -23.23 -23.33 -2.82
CA GLU A 99 -23.26 -22.30 -3.86
C GLU A 99 -24.58 -21.53 -3.86
N ASP A 100 -25.72 -22.22 -3.79
CA ASP A 100 -27.03 -21.57 -3.73
C ASP A 100 -27.18 -20.72 -2.45
N ALA A 101 -26.76 -21.25 -1.31
CA ALA A 101 -26.76 -20.54 -0.03
C ALA A 101 -25.89 -19.28 -0.07
N LEU A 102 -24.73 -19.37 -0.73
CA LEU A 102 -23.78 -18.28 -0.88
C LEU A 102 -24.30 -17.20 -1.85
N GLU A 103 -24.92 -17.59 -2.97
CA GLU A 103 -25.58 -16.65 -3.88
C GLU A 103 -26.70 -15.88 -3.16
N ASP A 104 -27.56 -16.57 -2.40
CA ASP A 104 -28.64 -15.95 -1.65
C ASP A 104 -28.13 -15.00 -0.54
N PHE A 105 -27.07 -15.40 0.16
CA PHE A 105 -26.40 -14.53 1.14
C PHE A 105 -25.80 -13.27 0.48
N LEU A 106 -25.20 -13.39 -0.70
CA LEU A 106 -24.64 -12.25 -1.44
C LEU A 106 -25.73 -11.29 -1.92
N ASP A 107 -26.87 -11.80 -2.39
CA ASP A 107 -28.03 -10.99 -2.75
C ASP A 107 -28.52 -10.19 -1.52
N TYR A 108 -28.66 -10.84 -0.36
CA TYR A 108 -29.02 -10.20 0.91
C TYR A 108 -27.99 -9.15 1.36
N ALA A 109 -26.69 -9.49 1.34
CA ALA A 109 -25.61 -8.59 1.76
C ALA A 109 -25.51 -7.35 0.85
N ASN A 110 -25.79 -7.51 -0.44
CA ASN A 110 -25.84 -6.39 -1.38
C ASN A 110 -27.08 -5.52 -1.18
N TYR A 111 -28.24 -6.12 -0.94
CA TYR A 111 -29.51 -5.42 -0.74
C TYR A 111 -29.49 -4.53 0.49
N ASN A 112 -28.96 -5.03 1.61
CA ASN A 112 -28.96 -4.28 2.86
C ASN A 112 -28.06 -3.05 2.87
N LYS A 113 -27.25 -2.79 1.82
CA LYS A 113 -26.35 -1.61 1.71
C LYS A 113 -25.43 -1.36 2.92
N LEU A 114 -25.33 -2.30 3.87
CA LEU A 114 -24.73 -2.06 5.18
C LEU A 114 -23.21 -1.93 5.14
N ASN A 115 -22.56 -2.22 4.01
CA ASN A 115 -21.11 -2.30 3.96
C ASN A 115 -20.52 -1.64 2.71
N GLY A 116 -19.50 -0.78 2.92
CA GLY A 116 -18.77 -0.08 1.86
C GLY A 116 -18.01 -1.02 0.91
N LEU A 117 -17.57 -0.51 -0.26
CA LEU A 117 -16.97 -1.33 -1.33
C LEU A 117 -15.80 -2.24 -0.86
N THR A 118 -14.98 -1.81 0.11
CA THR A 118 -13.88 -2.64 0.66
C THR A 118 -14.39 -3.97 1.21
N TYR A 119 -15.49 -3.95 1.96
CA TYR A 119 -16.12 -5.18 2.46
C TYR A 119 -16.65 -6.03 1.31
N LYS A 120 -17.26 -5.41 0.29
CA LYS A 120 -17.74 -6.15 -0.90
C LYS A 120 -16.59 -6.86 -1.63
N ASN A 121 -15.43 -6.22 -1.76
CA ASN A 121 -14.25 -6.82 -2.38
C ASN A 121 -13.67 -7.97 -1.53
N SER A 122 -13.57 -7.79 -0.21
CA SER A 122 -13.12 -8.85 0.70
C SER A 122 -14.06 -10.06 0.66
N VAL A 123 -15.37 -9.84 0.81
CA VAL A 123 -16.37 -10.91 0.72
C VAL A 123 -16.30 -11.62 -0.62
N LYS A 124 -16.17 -10.88 -1.74
CA LYS A 124 -16.00 -11.48 -3.06
C LYS A 124 -14.76 -12.37 -3.15
N SER A 125 -13.64 -11.96 -2.55
CA SER A 125 -12.44 -12.79 -2.47
C SER A 125 -12.70 -14.07 -1.68
N HIS A 126 -13.29 -13.96 -0.48
CA HIS A 126 -13.59 -15.11 0.37
C HIS A 126 -14.51 -16.10 -0.35
N VAL A 127 -15.57 -15.60 -0.98
CA VAL A 127 -16.52 -16.38 -1.78
C VAL A 127 -15.82 -17.19 -2.87
N ASN A 128 -14.85 -16.59 -3.56
CA ASN A 128 -14.14 -17.31 -4.63
C ASN A 128 -13.36 -18.50 -4.07
N HIS A 129 -12.74 -18.36 -2.89
CA HIS A 129 -12.05 -19.48 -2.23
C HIS A 129 -13.05 -20.52 -1.71
N MET A 130 -14.18 -20.09 -1.13
CA MET A 130 -15.22 -21.00 -0.67
C MET A 130 -15.77 -21.84 -1.83
N ARG A 131 -16.04 -21.23 -2.98
CA ARG A 131 -16.47 -21.94 -4.20
C ARG A 131 -15.48 -23.03 -4.61
N LYS A 132 -14.20 -22.71 -4.68
CA LYS A 132 -13.16 -23.68 -5.04
C LYS A 132 -13.15 -24.91 -4.14
N PHE A 133 -13.44 -24.74 -2.85
CA PHE A 133 -13.41 -25.82 -1.87
C PHE A 133 -14.75 -26.59 -1.79
N PHE A 134 -15.87 -25.88 -1.67
CA PHE A 134 -17.19 -26.47 -1.39
C PHE A 134 -17.93 -26.94 -2.66
N ASP A 135 -17.63 -26.41 -3.85
CA ASP A 135 -18.30 -26.77 -5.12
C ASP A 135 -17.71 -28.06 -5.77
N GLY A 136 -17.20 -28.97 -4.95
CA GLY A 136 -16.68 -30.27 -5.40
C GLY A 136 -17.79 -31.31 -5.65
N PRO A 137 -17.47 -32.46 -6.26
CA PRO A 137 -18.44 -33.53 -6.51
C PRO A 137 -18.99 -34.18 -5.22
N ASP A 138 -18.25 -34.02 -4.11
CA ASP A 138 -18.50 -34.66 -2.82
C ASP A 138 -19.69 -34.06 -2.05
N GLU A 139 -20.13 -34.76 -1.00
CA GLU A 139 -21.29 -34.36 -0.20
C GLU A 139 -21.15 -32.99 0.47
N ARG A 140 -19.92 -32.49 0.66
CA ARG A 140 -19.63 -31.15 1.20
C ARG A 140 -20.23 -29.99 0.39
N LYS A 141 -20.72 -30.27 -0.82
CA LYS A 141 -21.47 -29.30 -1.63
C LYS A 141 -22.83 -28.95 -1.03
N TYR A 142 -23.37 -29.74 -0.10
CA TYR A 142 -24.65 -29.48 0.55
C TYR A 142 -24.47 -28.88 1.95
N ILE A 143 -25.32 -27.90 2.31
CA ILE A 143 -25.23 -27.18 3.59
C ILE A 143 -25.44 -28.08 4.80
N ASP A 144 -26.34 -29.06 4.69
CA ASP A 144 -26.69 -30.01 5.75
C ASP A 144 -25.59 -31.04 6.05
N ALA A 145 -24.63 -31.22 5.12
CA ALA A 145 -23.50 -32.13 5.27
C ALA A 145 -22.25 -31.44 5.85
N ILE A 146 -22.28 -30.11 6.04
CA ILE A 146 -21.13 -29.36 6.53
C ILE A 146 -21.02 -29.51 8.03
N THR A 147 -19.87 -30.02 8.48
CA THR A 147 -19.53 -30.19 9.88
C THR A 147 -18.44 -29.23 10.32
N THR A 148 -18.20 -29.13 11.62
CA THR A 148 -17.08 -28.35 12.18
C THR A 148 -15.75 -28.77 11.56
N LEU A 149 -15.54 -30.08 11.39
CA LEU A 149 -14.32 -30.64 10.77
C LEU A 149 -14.19 -30.19 9.31
N THR A 150 -15.28 -30.19 8.54
CA THR A 150 -15.26 -29.69 7.14
C THR A 150 -14.82 -28.23 7.04
N ILE A 151 -15.13 -27.42 8.06
CA ILE A 151 -14.71 -26.02 8.13
C ILE A 151 -13.24 -25.89 8.56
N GLU A 152 -12.76 -26.74 9.45
CA GLU A 152 -11.34 -26.82 9.80
C GLU A 152 -10.51 -27.25 8.59
N ASP A 153 -10.94 -28.29 7.85
CA ASP A 153 -10.34 -28.72 6.59
C ASP A 153 -10.28 -27.58 5.57
N TYR A 154 -11.33 -26.75 5.50
CA TYR A 154 -11.35 -25.56 4.65
C TYR A 154 -10.30 -24.52 5.07
N PHE A 155 -10.10 -24.32 6.37
CA PHE A 155 -9.09 -23.39 6.88
C PHE A 155 -7.67 -23.89 6.62
N GLU A 156 -7.44 -25.19 6.77
CA GLU A 156 -6.17 -25.84 6.42
C GLU A 156 -5.91 -25.74 4.91
N TRP A 157 -6.90 -26.06 4.07
CA TRP A 157 -6.81 -25.89 2.62
C TRP A 157 -6.52 -24.44 2.21
N CYS A 158 -7.14 -23.46 2.87
CA CYS A 158 -6.85 -22.04 2.63
C CYS A 158 -5.38 -21.69 2.89
N HIS A 159 -4.77 -22.30 3.91
CA HIS A 159 -3.36 -22.08 4.23
C HIS A 159 -2.44 -22.85 3.28
N ASP A 160 -2.63 -24.16 3.17
CA ASP A 160 -1.68 -25.07 2.52
C ASP A 160 -1.76 -24.99 0.99
N VAL A 161 -2.96 -24.78 0.43
CA VAL A 161 -3.18 -24.76 -1.03
C VAL A 161 -3.26 -23.33 -1.57
N GLU A 162 -4.01 -22.45 -0.91
CA GLU A 162 -4.18 -21.06 -1.39
C GLU A 162 -3.13 -20.09 -0.80
N GLY A 163 -2.28 -20.53 0.14
CA GLY A 163 -1.22 -19.71 0.72
C GLY A 163 -1.72 -18.53 1.57
N LEU A 164 -2.93 -18.64 2.14
CA LEU A 164 -3.55 -17.55 2.89
C LEU A 164 -3.01 -17.47 4.32
N THR A 165 -2.82 -16.25 4.81
CA THR A 165 -2.38 -16.02 6.20
C THR A 165 -3.50 -16.30 7.20
N LYS A 166 -3.14 -16.67 8.44
CA LYS A 166 -4.09 -16.86 9.57
C LYS A 166 -5.07 -15.70 9.74
N SER A 167 -4.61 -14.46 9.58
CA SER A 167 -5.47 -13.26 9.66
C SER A 167 -6.53 -13.24 8.56
N THR A 168 -6.14 -13.60 7.34
CA THR A 168 -7.06 -13.72 6.20
C THR A 168 -8.08 -14.83 6.43
N ILE A 169 -7.63 -15.99 6.91
CA ILE A 169 -8.51 -17.13 7.25
C ILE A 169 -9.50 -16.75 8.36
N THR A 170 -9.09 -15.94 9.33
CA THR A 170 -9.99 -15.39 10.36
C THR A 170 -11.10 -14.52 9.75
N HIS A 171 -10.81 -13.77 8.68
CA HIS A 171 -11.81 -13.04 7.93
C HIS A 171 -12.75 -13.95 7.12
N HIS A 172 -12.26 -15.09 6.64
CA HIS A 172 -13.11 -16.14 6.05
C HIS A 172 -14.07 -16.71 7.10
N LYS A 173 -13.58 -17.09 8.29
CA LYS A 173 -14.42 -17.53 9.43
C LYS A 173 -15.49 -16.50 9.78
N THR A 174 -15.13 -15.22 9.82
CA THR A 174 -16.08 -14.11 10.05
C THR A 174 -17.17 -14.04 8.99
N THR A 175 -16.82 -14.27 7.73
CA THR A 175 -17.79 -14.27 6.61
C THR A 175 -18.72 -15.47 6.67
N LEU A 176 -18.18 -16.66 6.99
CA LEU A 176 -18.98 -17.87 7.22
C LEU A 176 -19.95 -17.69 8.37
N LEU A 177 -19.53 -17.07 9.49
CA LEU A 177 -20.42 -16.77 10.62
C LEU A 177 -21.58 -15.84 10.23
N GLN A 178 -21.31 -14.84 9.38
CA GLN A 178 -22.35 -13.94 8.86
C GLN A 178 -23.34 -14.67 7.95
N MET A 179 -22.84 -15.56 7.10
CA MET A 179 -23.65 -16.42 6.24
C MET A 179 -24.49 -17.39 7.07
N TRP A 180 -23.90 -18.11 8.03
CA TRP A 180 -24.61 -19.05 8.90
C TRP A 180 -25.73 -18.36 9.68
N LYS A 181 -25.45 -17.18 10.25
CA LYS A 181 -26.47 -16.38 10.93
C LYS A 181 -27.63 -15.98 10.01
N TYR A 182 -27.36 -15.73 8.73
CA TYR A 182 -28.40 -15.47 7.74
C TYR A 182 -29.23 -16.73 7.44
N LEU A 183 -28.58 -17.88 7.26
CA LEU A 183 -29.27 -19.16 7.01
C LEU A 183 -30.14 -19.58 8.19
N SER A 184 -29.66 -19.40 9.43
CA SER A 184 -30.45 -19.66 10.64
C SER A 184 -31.70 -18.77 10.73
N LYS A 185 -31.58 -17.49 10.38
CA LYS A 185 -32.73 -16.56 10.37
C LYS A 185 -33.81 -16.95 9.35
N ASN A 186 -33.40 -17.56 8.24
CA ASN A 186 -34.29 -18.01 7.19
C ASN A 186 -34.83 -19.44 7.44
N GLY A 187 -34.50 -20.06 8.57
CA GLY A 187 -34.96 -21.41 8.92
C GLY A 187 -34.31 -22.53 8.10
N THR A 188 -33.23 -22.23 7.37
CA THR A 188 -32.49 -23.21 6.57
C THR A 188 -31.60 -24.10 7.43
N VAL A 189 -31.05 -23.53 8.49
CA VAL A 189 -30.14 -24.17 9.45
C VAL A 189 -30.73 -23.95 10.86
N PRO A 190 -30.53 -24.87 11.83
CA PRO A 190 -30.99 -24.65 13.19
C PRO A 190 -30.51 -23.32 13.80
N MET A 191 -31.36 -22.69 14.62
CA MET A 191 -31.06 -21.37 15.21
C MET A 191 -29.83 -21.38 16.12
N ASN A 192 -29.53 -22.53 16.75
CA ASN A 192 -28.41 -22.72 17.68
C ASN A 192 -27.23 -23.47 17.05
N ASP A 193 -27.15 -23.55 15.73
CA ASP A 193 -26.04 -24.23 15.07
C ASP A 193 -24.70 -23.52 15.33
N GLN A 194 -23.75 -24.24 15.93
CA GLN A 194 -22.41 -23.76 16.27
C GLN A 194 -21.31 -24.27 15.35
N THR A 195 -21.66 -24.92 14.23
CA THR A 195 -20.72 -25.54 13.26
C THR A 195 -19.54 -24.63 12.91
N ILE A 196 -19.81 -23.36 12.54
CA ILE A 196 -18.73 -22.41 12.20
C ILE A 196 -18.02 -21.87 13.44
N ALA A 197 -18.76 -21.66 14.54
CA ALA A 197 -18.21 -21.03 15.74
C ALA A 197 -17.14 -21.91 16.41
N MET A 198 -17.42 -23.21 16.49
CA MET A 198 -16.55 -24.22 17.09
C MET A 198 -15.33 -24.59 16.24
N ALA A 199 -15.30 -24.24 14.95
CA ALA A 199 -14.20 -24.62 14.06
C ALA A 199 -12.91 -23.86 14.39
N ASP A 200 -11.85 -24.58 14.76
CA ASP A 200 -10.59 -23.98 15.14
C ASP A 200 -9.69 -23.63 13.94
N ILE A 201 -9.00 -22.49 14.03
CA ILE A 201 -7.99 -22.11 13.03
C ILE A 201 -6.64 -22.63 13.54
N ARG A 202 -6.32 -23.88 13.18
CA ARG A 202 -5.10 -24.61 13.57
C ARG A 202 -3.85 -24.23 12.76
N VAL A 203 -3.91 -23.10 12.07
CA VAL A 203 -2.83 -22.59 11.24
C VAL A 203 -1.84 -21.79 12.11
N VAL A 204 -0.54 -22.01 11.88
CA VAL A 204 0.53 -21.25 12.54
C VAL A 204 0.41 -19.78 12.14
N LYS A 205 0.57 -18.88 13.11
CA LYS A 205 0.55 -17.45 12.80
C LYS A 205 1.78 -17.16 11.94
N SER A 206 1.59 -16.54 10.78
CA SER A 206 2.74 -16.04 10.00
C SER A 206 3.48 -14.99 10.83
N ASP A 207 4.80 -15.13 10.97
CA ASP A 207 5.69 -14.25 11.76
C ASP A 207 5.88 -12.85 11.16
N PHE A 208 4.93 -12.35 10.37
CA PHE A 208 5.00 -10.99 9.91
C PHE A 208 4.75 -10.04 11.08
N GLU A 209 5.83 -9.61 11.72
CA GLU A 209 5.86 -8.50 12.66
C GLU A 209 6.17 -7.21 11.90
N GLY A 210 5.29 -6.22 12.05
CA GLY A 210 5.57 -4.89 11.53
C GLY A 210 6.74 -4.29 12.30
N ARG A 211 7.75 -3.79 11.59
CA ARG A 211 8.93 -3.17 12.19
C ARG A 211 8.75 -1.66 12.30
N ALA A 212 8.94 -1.11 13.49
CA ALA A 212 9.11 0.32 13.69
C ALA A 212 10.57 0.72 13.40
N LEU A 213 10.77 1.86 12.75
CA LEU A 213 12.11 2.42 12.59
C LEU A 213 12.62 2.96 13.92
N THR A 214 13.92 2.81 14.18
CA THR A 214 14.54 3.53 15.28
C THR A 214 14.57 5.03 14.99
N ILE A 215 14.79 5.86 16.00
CA ILE A 215 14.86 7.32 15.80
C ILE A 215 16.04 7.71 14.90
N GLU A 216 17.15 6.97 14.98
CA GLU A 216 18.31 7.16 14.11
C GLU A 216 17.96 6.85 12.65
N GLU A 217 17.33 5.70 12.37
CA GLU A 217 16.89 5.34 11.03
C GLU A 217 15.87 6.35 10.48
N PHE A 218 14.96 6.83 11.33
CA PHE A 218 13.98 7.83 10.93
C PHE A 218 14.65 9.17 10.58
N ASN A 219 15.63 9.63 11.37
CA ASN A 219 16.43 10.81 11.06
C ASN A 219 17.18 10.63 9.73
N ARG A 220 17.84 9.50 9.50
CA ARG A 220 18.54 9.20 8.23
C ARG A 220 17.58 9.21 7.03
N MET A 221 16.37 8.68 7.20
CA MET A 221 15.32 8.71 6.18
C MET A 221 14.84 10.14 5.87
N ILE A 222 14.64 10.98 6.89
CA ILE A 222 14.26 12.39 6.74
C ILE A 222 15.38 13.16 6.04
N GLN A 223 16.62 13.01 6.48
CA GLN A 223 17.81 13.66 5.90
C GLN A 223 17.90 13.34 4.40
N TYR A 224 17.84 12.06 4.04
CA TYR A 224 17.89 11.65 2.65
C TYR A 224 16.74 12.24 1.82
N ALA A 225 15.52 12.22 2.35
CA ALA A 225 14.36 12.81 1.68
C ALA A 225 14.53 14.33 1.45
N ALA A 226 15.11 15.07 2.40
CA ALA A 226 15.33 16.51 2.28
C ALA A 226 16.45 16.85 1.28
N GLU A 227 17.57 16.12 1.30
CA GLU A 227 18.73 16.40 0.46
C GLU A 227 18.57 15.90 -0.98
N CYS A 228 18.10 14.65 -1.13
CA CYS A 228 18.27 13.90 -2.36
C CYS A 228 17.02 13.85 -3.25
N GLU A 229 15.81 14.08 -2.70
CA GLU A 229 14.56 14.01 -3.45
C GLU A 229 14.14 15.39 -3.97
N GLU A 230 13.93 15.48 -5.29
CA GLU A 230 13.38 16.67 -5.93
C GLU A 230 11.90 16.88 -5.55
N ASP A 231 11.15 15.77 -5.49
CA ASP A 231 9.73 15.74 -5.22
C ASP A 231 9.50 15.78 -3.72
N LEU A 232 9.32 17.00 -3.17
CA LEU A 232 9.16 17.22 -1.73
C LEU A 232 7.88 16.59 -1.15
N SER A 233 6.99 16.06 -2.00
CA SER A 233 5.91 15.18 -1.53
C SER A 233 6.44 13.96 -0.78
N ILE A 234 7.64 13.46 -1.07
CA ILE A 234 8.26 12.36 -0.32
C ILE A 234 8.62 12.79 1.11
N LEU A 235 9.26 13.95 1.29
CA LEU A 235 9.57 14.48 2.61
C LEU A 235 8.30 14.68 3.45
N SER A 236 7.27 15.31 2.87
CA SER A 236 5.97 15.44 3.54
C SER A 236 5.32 14.09 3.86
N LEU A 237 5.46 13.09 2.99
CA LEU A 237 4.91 11.75 3.21
C LEU A 237 5.56 11.06 4.41
N VAL A 238 6.89 11.10 4.49
CA VAL A 238 7.68 10.52 5.58
C VAL A 238 7.29 11.17 6.90
N LEU A 239 7.25 12.50 6.97
CA LEU A 239 6.95 13.23 8.20
C LEU A 239 5.47 13.17 8.59
N LEU A 240 4.52 13.25 7.66
CA LEU A 240 3.10 13.07 7.99
C LEU A 240 2.81 11.65 8.49
N ALA A 241 3.47 10.62 7.94
CA ALA A 241 3.28 9.24 8.38
C ALA A 241 4.03 8.91 9.68
N GLY A 242 5.31 9.28 9.77
CA GLY A 242 6.21 8.91 10.88
C GLY A 242 6.36 9.93 12.01
N GLY A 243 6.20 11.22 11.72
CA GLY A 243 6.21 12.31 12.71
C GLY A 243 4.81 12.78 13.10
N GLY A 244 3.79 12.52 12.26
CA GLY A 244 2.39 12.83 12.53
C GLY A 244 1.48 11.62 12.76
N GLY A 245 1.95 10.40 12.49
CA GLY A 245 1.15 9.18 12.69
C GLY A 245 -0.08 9.06 11.76
N LEU A 246 -0.13 9.81 10.65
CA LEU A 246 -1.29 9.77 9.73
C LEU A 246 -1.37 8.45 8.97
N ARG A 247 -2.59 7.96 8.76
CA ARG A 247 -2.87 6.82 7.89
C ARG A 247 -2.79 7.27 6.44
N ARG A 248 -2.41 6.36 5.53
CA ARG A 248 -2.30 6.61 4.09
C ARG A 248 -3.48 7.37 3.46
N GLY A 249 -4.71 7.01 3.82
CA GLY A 249 -5.91 7.66 3.27
C GLY A 249 -6.16 9.06 3.83
N GLU A 250 -5.69 9.35 5.05
CA GLU A 250 -5.74 10.67 5.67
C GLU A 250 -4.68 11.58 5.04
N ILE A 251 -3.47 11.07 4.80
CA ILE A 251 -2.43 11.80 4.04
C ILE A 251 -2.97 12.17 2.64
N ALA A 252 -3.59 11.22 1.94
CA ALA A 252 -4.19 11.46 0.63
C ALA A 252 -5.44 12.38 0.67
N GLY A 253 -6.06 12.54 1.84
CA GLY A 253 -7.25 13.36 2.03
C GLY A 253 -6.96 14.74 2.62
N LEU A 254 -5.75 14.98 3.13
CA LEU A 254 -5.42 16.19 3.86
C LEU A 254 -5.36 17.40 2.92
N ARG A 255 -6.12 18.44 3.26
CA ARG A 255 -6.20 19.73 2.56
C ARG A 255 -5.55 20.84 3.36
N TRP A 256 -5.14 21.91 2.69
CA TRP A 256 -4.50 23.06 3.34
C TRP A 256 -5.41 23.80 4.31
N GLU A 257 -6.73 23.83 4.08
CA GLU A 257 -7.74 24.37 5.03
C GLU A 257 -7.71 23.71 6.43
N ASN A 258 -7.10 22.53 6.51
CA ASN A 258 -7.00 21.74 7.72
C ASN A 258 -5.63 21.83 8.40
N VAL A 259 -4.71 22.64 7.86
CA VAL A 259 -3.39 22.89 8.45
C VAL A 259 -3.40 24.29 9.06
N ASN A 260 -3.42 24.38 10.39
CA ASN A 260 -3.35 25.66 11.09
C ASN A 260 -1.90 25.91 11.56
N PHE A 261 -1.18 26.76 10.84
CA PHE A 261 0.20 27.14 11.18
C PHE A 261 0.28 28.00 12.46
N ASN A 262 -0.71 28.87 12.71
CA ASN A 262 -0.72 29.73 13.91
C ASN A 262 -0.87 28.89 15.17
N GLU A 263 -1.77 27.91 15.12
CA GLU A 263 -2.01 26.96 16.21
C GLU A 263 -1.09 25.73 16.13
N ARG A 264 -0.16 25.63 15.18
CA ARG A 264 0.71 24.46 15.01
C ARG A 264 -0.04 23.11 15.11
N ASN A 265 -1.17 22.99 14.41
CA ASN A 265 -2.05 21.81 14.47
C ASN A 265 -2.63 21.44 13.11
N ILE A 266 -2.77 20.14 12.85
CA ILE A 266 -3.40 19.57 11.66
C ILE A 266 -4.70 18.85 12.07
N ARG A 267 -5.83 19.23 11.45
CA ARG A 267 -7.12 18.58 11.65
C ARG A 267 -7.33 17.43 10.65
N ILE A 268 -7.55 16.22 11.14
CA ILE A 268 -7.83 15.08 10.29
C ILE A 268 -9.35 14.89 10.17
N ILE A 269 -9.92 15.42 9.09
CA ILE A 269 -11.38 15.39 8.80
C ILE A 269 -11.70 14.40 7.68
N ASP A 270 -10.84 14.32 6.67
CA ASP A 270 -11.07 13.54 5.46
C ASP A 270 -10.17 12.30 5.39
N ASN A 271 -10.73 11.20 4.89
CA ASN A 271 -10.03 9.97 4.58
C ASN A 271 -10.35 9.54 3.15
N ARG A 272 -9.39 9.74 2.25
CA ARG A 272 -9.53 9.33 0.86
C ARG A 272 -9.34 7.82 0.76
N VAL A 273 -10.26 7.15 0.08
CA VAL A 273 -10.22 5.69 -0.13
C VAL A 273 -10.34 5.41 -1.62
N GLN A 274 -9.39 4.66 -2.16
CA GLN A 274 -9.51 4.12 -3.51
C GLN A 274 -10.46 2.92 -3.54
N VAL A 275 -11.41 2.98 -4.46
CA VAL A 275 -12.59 2.12 -4.59
C VAL A 275 -12.59 1.63 -6.04
N GLY A 276 -11.80 0.58 -6.34
CA GLY A 276 -11.53 0.13 -7.71
C GLY A 276 -10.72 1.16 -8.51
N THR A 277 -11.22 1.57 -9.66
CA THR A 277 -10.65 2.66 -10.48
C THR A 277 -11.14 4.05 -10.06
N LYS A 278 -12.16 4.12 -9.18
CA LYS A 278 -12.72 5.39 -8.71
C LYS A 278 -12.16 5.73 -7.34
N GLU A 279 -11.91 7.00 -7.12
CA GLU A 279 -11.44 7.53 -5.84
C GLU A 279 -12.64 8.16 -5.12
N THR A 280 -12.79 7.88 -3.84
CA THR A 280 -13.90 8.42 -3.04
C THR A 280 -13.34 9.02 -1.76
N VAL A 281 -13.77 10.23 -1.43
CA VAL A 281 -13.50 10.83 -0.13
C VAL A 281 -14.54 10.31 0.85
N LYS A 282 -14.10 9.73 1.96
CA LYS A 282 -14.96 9.32 3.07
C LYS A 282 -14.50 10.05 4.33
N ARG A 283 -15.40 10.28 5.27
CA ARG A 283 -14.97 10.61 6.63
C ARG A 283 -14.25 9.39 7.24
N PRO A 284 -13.27 9.58 8.14
CA PRO A 284 -12.64 8.50 8.87
C PRO A 284 -13.69 7.56 9.48
N LYS A 285 -13.37 6.25 9.58
CA LYS A 285 -14.29 5.23 10.11
C LYS A 285 -14.80 5.53 11.52
N THR A 286 -14.06 6.35 12.26
CA THR A 286 -14.45 6.98 13.52
C THR A 286 -14.88 8.40 13.17
N ASN A 287 -16.13 8.80 13.41
CA ASN A 287 -16.65 10.17 13.21
C ASN A 287 -15.94 11.26 14.07
N GLU A 288 -14.76 10.95 14.63
CA GLU A 288 -13.96 11.81 15.49
C GLU A 288 -12.92 12.53 14.63
N ILE A 289 -13.13 13.83 14.46
CA ILE A 289 -12.08 14.76 14.04
C ILE A 289 -10.97 14.64 15.09
N ARG A 290 -9.74 14.35 14.65
CA ARG A 290 -8.58 14.36 15.54
C ARG A 290 -7.58 15.41 15.12
N ASN A 291 -6.89 15.94 16.11
CA ASN A 291 -5.85 16.94 15.97
C ASN A 291 -4.49 16.24 16.02
N ILE A 292 -3.53 16.76 15.25
CA ILE A 292 -2.14 16.30 15.23
C ILE A 292 -1.27 17.52 15.48
N PRO A 293 -0.51 17.56 16.58
CA PRO A 293 0.37 18.70 16.86
C PRO A 293 1.54 18.70 15.88
N MET A 294 1.99 19.89 15.48
CA MET A 294 3.14 20.06 14.59
C MET A 294 4.41 20.33 15.39
N HIS A 295 5.30 19.34 15.44
CA HIS A 295 6.69 19.53 15.85
C HIS A 295 7.44 20.34 14.78
N ASP A 296 8.59 20.93 15.12
CA ASP A 296 9.24 21.97 14.32
C ASP A 296 9.60 21.50 12.91
N VAL A 297 10.14 20.29 12.80
CA VAL A 297 10.50 19.71 11.49
C VAL A 297 9.27 19.47 10.61
N LEU A 298 8.15 19.02 11.18
CA LEU A 298 6.90 18.87 10.43
C LEU A 298 6.32 20.23 10.01
N PHE A 299 6.33 21.20 10.92
CA PHE A 299 5.88 22.57 10.64
C PHE A 299 6.67 23.20 9.49
N ASN A 300 8.01 23.14 9.55
CA ASN A 300 8.89 23.65 8.51
C ASN A 300 8.71 22.88 7.20
N THR A 301 8.53 21.56 7.26
CA THR A 301 8.29 20.74 6.06
C THR A 301 7.02 21.16 5.35
N LEU A 302 5.93 21.39 6.09
CA LEU A 302 4.68 21.82 5.46
C LEU A 302 4.78 23.21 4.85
N LYS A 303 5.52 24.16 5.47
CA LYS A 303 5.80 25.46 4.85
C LYS A 303 6.55 25.32 3.53
N VAL A 304 7.64 24.58 3.53
CA VAL A 304 8.47 24.34 2.34
C VAL A 304 7.69 23.61 1.25
N VAL A 305 6.87 22.62 1.62
CA VAL A 305 6.04 21.88 0.66
C VAL A 305 4.99 22.78 0.05
N LYS A 306 4.39 23.71 0.83
CA LYS A 306 3.47 24.72 0.30
C LYS A 306 4.17 25.59 -0.75
N GLU A 307 5.32 26.17 -0.42
CA GLU A 307 6.12 26.99 -1.36
C GLU A 307 6.49 26.20 -2.63
N TRP A 308 6.93 24.96 -2.47
CA TRP A 308 7.28 24.08 -3.59
C TRP A 308 6.07 23.76 -4.50
N GLN A 309 4.89 23.57 -3.92
CA GLN A 309 3.65 23.44 -4.69
C GLN A 309 3.34 24.72 -5.48
N GLU A 310 3.47 25.89 -4.86
CA GLU A 310 3.22 27.19 -5.49
C GLU A 310 4.15 27.43 -6.68
N VAL A 311 5.44 27.09 -6.55
CA VAL A 311 6.41 27.17 -7.65
C VAL A 311 6.01 26.29 -8.83
N ILE A 312 5.54 25.05 -8.58
CA ILE A 312 5.13 24.12 -9.64
C ILE A 312 3.81 24.54 -10.29
N LEU A 313 2.83 24.95 -9.47
CA LEU A 313 1.51 25.37 -9.91
C LEU A 313 1.54 26.75 -10.58
N LYS A 314 2.57 27.57 -10.30
CA LYS A 314 2.69 28.97 -10.72
C LYS A 314 1.52 29.83 -10.26
N ARG A 315 0.99 29.52 -9.07
CA ARG A 315 -0.05 30.25 -8.35
C ARG A 315 0.07 29.95 -6.87
N GLU A 316 -0.53 30.80 -6.05
CA GLU A 316 -0.69 30.50 -4.63
C GLU A 316 -1.52 29.24 -4.41
N VAL A 317 -1.18 28.52 -3.35
CA VAL A 317 -1.93 27.36 -2.88
C VAL A 317 -3.17 27.83 -2.14
N THR A 318 -4.31 27.25 -2.50
CA THR A 318 -5.61 27.57 -1.90
C THR A 318 -5.97 26.56 -0.82
N ASP A 319 -6.92 26.93 0.04
CA ASP A 319 -7.46 26.08 1.11
C ASP A 319 -7.98 24.72 0.61
N ALA A 320 -8.51 24.68 -0.61
CA ALA A 320 -9.05 23.46 -1.22
C ALA A 320 -7.97 22.51 -1.77
N ASP A 321 -6.73 22.97 -1.96
CA ASP A 321 -5.65 22.14 -2.48
C ASP A 321 -5.21 21.08 -1.45
N TYR A 322 -4.65 19.99 -1.96
CA TYR A 322 -4.18 18.88 -1.12
C TYR A 322 -2.73 19.10 -0.66
N VAL A 323 -2.47 18.79 0.61
CA VAL A 323 -1.12 18.87 1.20
C VAL A 323 -0.19 17.85 0.55
N TYR A 324 -0.63 16.60 0.39
CA TYR A 324 0.16 15.59 -0.31
C TYR A 324 -0.16 15.58 -1.80
N MET A 325 0.72 16.17 -2.60
CA MET A 325 0.65 16.15 -4.07
C MET A 325 2.02 15.91 -4.66
N THR A 326 2.15 14.82 -5.44
CA THR A 326 3.40 14.56 -6.18
C THR A 326 3.61 15.61 -7.26
N LYS A 327 4.87 15.83 -7.66
CA LYS A 327 5.20 16.74 -8.77
C LYS A 327 4.37 16.45 -10.03
N ILE A 328 4.21 15.16 -10.36
CA ILE A 328 3.45 14.70 -11.53
C ILE A 328 1.96 15.03 -11.38
N ASN A 329 1.42 14.90 -10.17
CA ASN A 329 0.03 15.22 -9.91
C ASN A 329 -0.24 16.72 -10.02
N LEU A 330 0.67 17.56 -9.53
CA LEU A 330 0.57 19.02 -9.66
C LEU A 330 0.58 19.43 -11.13
N ILE A 331 1.54 18.92 -11.91
CA ILE A 331 1.70 19.26 -13.34
C ILE A 331 0.48 18.83 -14.17
N ASN A 332 -0.06 17.63 -13.91
CA ASN A 332 -1.15 17.06 -14.71
C ASN A 332 -2.55 17.28 -14.10
N ASN A 333 -2.63 18.04 -12.99
CA ASN A 333 -3.87 18.25 -12.24
C ASN A 333 -4.59 16.94 -11.84
N TYR A 334 -3.83 15.95 -11.37
CA TYR A 334 -4.36 14.68 -10.90
C TYR A 334 -4.56 14.67 -9.37
N LEU A 335 -5.65 14.05 -8.92
CA LEU A 335 -5.89 13.88 -7.50
C LEU A 335 -4.93 12.85 -6.85
N PRO A 336 -4.67 12.96 -5.53
CA PRO A 336 -3.73 12.10 -4.82
C PRO A 336 -4.26 10.67 -4.63
N SER A 337 -3.71 9.72 -5.36
CA SER A 337 -4.20 8.33 -5.38
C SER A 337 -3.60 7.48 -4.27
N THR A 338 -4.44 6.94 -3.37
CA THR A 338 -3.96 6.14 -2.22
C THR A 338 -3.16 4.92 -2.62
N GLY A 339 -3.51 4.23 -3.72
CA GLY A 339 -2.76 3.05 -4.18
C GLY A 339 -1.36 3.40 -4.70
N LYS A 340 -1.18 4.62 -5.23
CA LYS A 340 0.13 5.08 -5.73
C LYS A 340 1.08 5.50 -4.59
N ILE A 341 0.55 5.96 -3.45
CA ILE A 341 1.38 6.42 -2.31
C ILE A 341 2.28 5.29 -1.79
N SER A 342 1.71 4.12 -1.48
CA SER A 342 2.49 2.98 -0.96
C SER A 342 3.57 2.52 -1.94
N ARG A 343 3.28 2.52 -3.25
CA ARG A 343 4.27 2.18 -4.27
C ARG A 343 5.40 3.21 -4.33
N ARG A 344 5.07 4.51 -4.29
CA ARG A 344 6.09 5.58 -4.30
C ARG A 344 7.00 5.52 -3.08
N PHE A 345 6.45 5.21 -1.90
CA PHE A 345 7.26 5.00 -0.69
C PHE A 345 8.26 3.85 -0.87
N LYS A 346 7.80 2.70 -1.37
CA LYS A 346 8.68 1.55 -1.68
C LYS A 346 9.75 1.89 -2.72
N GLU A 347 9.41 2.68 -3.74
CA GLU A 347 10.39 3.15 -4.74
C GLU A 347 11.41 4.13 -4.13
N PHE A 348 10.99 4.96 -3.18
CA PHE A 348 11.86 5.86 -2.41
C PHE A 348 12.84 5.08 -1.55
N GLU A 349 12.39 4.10 -0.75
CA GLU A 349 13.26 3.27 0.09
C GLU A 349 14.35 2.58 -0.73
N LYS A 350 13.99 2.06 -1.91
CA LYS A 350 14.97 1.46 -2.83
C LYS A 350 16.02 2.46 -3.31
N ARG A 351 15.65 3.71 -3.58
CA ARG A 351 16.61 4.76 -4.00
C ARG A 351 17.51 5.15 -2.83
N MET A 352 16.94 5.29 -1.65
CA MET A 352 17.62 5.61 -0.39
C MET A 352 18.65 4.54 -0.02
N ASN A 353 18.27 3.26 0.05
CA ASN A 353 19.21 2.19 0.39
C ASN A 353 20.32 2.06 -0.66
N LYS A 354 19.99 2.20 -1.95
CA LYS A 354 21.01 2.25 -3.01
C LYS A 354 21.99 3.43 -2.84
N TYR A 355 21.55 4.54 -2.25
CA TYR A 355 22.42 5.66 -1.92
C TYR A 355 23.32 5.34 -0.72
N PHE A 356 22.75 4.82 0.37
CA PHE A 356 23.52 4.41 1.56
C PHE A 356 24.56 3.35 1.23
N LEU A 357 24.20 2.31 0.47
CA LEU A 357 25.14 1.27 0.05
C LEU A 357 26.32 1.84 -0.77
N LYS A 358 26.06 2.83 -1.65
CA LYS A 358 27.13 3.52 -2.40
C LYS A 358 27.99 4.42 -1.53
N ALA A 359 27.45 4.94 -0.44
CA ALA A 359 28.19 5.72 0.54
C ALA A 359 29.00 4.85 1.51
N GLY A 360 28.79 3.53 1.51
CA GLY A 360 29.38 2.60 2.48
C GLY A 360 28.64 2.60 3.83
N GLU A 361 27.41 3.10 3.86
CA GLU A 361 26.56 3.12 5.05
C GLU A 361 25.64 1.90 5.10
N VAL A 362 25.19 1.56 6.31
CA VAL A 362 24.23 0.48 6.55
C VAL A 362 22.87 0.85 5.97
N GLU A 363 22.28 -0.05 5.18
CA GLU A 363 20.93 0.12 4.64
C GLU A 363 19.87 0.10 5.75
N ILE A 364 18.76 0.81 5.56
CA ILE A 364 17.60 0.71 6.45
C ILE A 364 16.77 -0.46 5.92
N GLU A 365 16.47 -1.47 6.74
CA GLU A 365 15.66 -2.58 6.22
C GLU A 365 14.25 -2.10 5.83
N PRO A 366 13.70 -2.60 4.71
CA PRO A 366 12.48 -2.03 4.14
C PRO A 366 11.27 -2.14 5.07
N VAL A 367 10.52 -1.05 5.21
CA VAL A 367 9.27 -0.99 5.97
C VAL A 367 8.09 -0.65 5.07
N ARG A 368 6.86 -0.91 5.50
CA ARG A 368 5.67 -0.44 4.78
C ARG A 368 5.39 1.00 5.17
N LEU A 369 4.70 1.73 4.30
CA LEU A 369 4.22 3.08 4.65
C LEU A 369 3.38 3.10 5.95
N HIS A 370 2.62 2.03 6.22
CA HIS A 370 1.86 1.95 7.47
C HIS A 370 2.76 1.74 8.69
N ASP A 371 3.91 1.13 8.50
CA ASP A 371 4.87 0.88 9.57
C ASP A 371 5.53 2.19 10.03
N LEU A 372 5.58 3.25 9.22
CA LEU A 372 5.93 4.59 9.70
C LEU A 372 4.97 5.11 10.79
N ARG A 373 3.69 4.77 10.71
CA ARG A 373 2.78 5.10 11.81
C ARG A 373 3.08 4.27 13.06
N HIS A 374 3.57 3.04 12.89
CA HIS A 374 4.09 2.26 14.01
C HIS A 374 5.38 2.90 14.57
N THR A 375 6.29 3.40 13.71
CA THR A 375 7.44 4.23 14.13
C THR A 375 7.00 5.39 15.01
N PHE A 376 5.98 6.17 14.60
CA PHE A 376 5.42 7.26 15.41
C PHE A 376 4.98 6.78 16.81
N VAL A 377 4.15 5.73 16.86
CA VAL A 377 3.59 5.25 18.13
C VAL A 377 4.66 4.61 19.01
N THR A 378 5.49 3.72 18.47
CA THR A 378 6.50 2.97 19.22
C THR A 378 7.53 3.92 19.81
N ASN A 379 8.11 4.84 19.03
CA ASN A 379 9.12 5.76 19.56
C ASN A 379 8.54 6.66 20.66
N LEU A 380 7.30 7.16 20.50
CA LEU A 380 6.65 7.97 21.53
C LEU A 380 6.34 7.17 22.81
N MET A 381 5.97 5.90 22.70
CA MET A 381 5.65 5.08 23.88
C MET A 381 6.90 4.55 24.59
N SER A 382 7.97 4.27 23.83
CA SER A 382 9.18 3.65 24.35
C SER A 382 10.21 4.67 24.82
N GLY A 383 10.12 5.93 24.40
CA GLY A 383 11.23 6.87 24.56
C GLY A 383 12.33 6.60 23.52
N ALA A 384 13.35 7.45 23.47
CA ALA A 384 14.49 7.26 22.58
C ALA A 384 15.73 8.02 23.07
N PHE A 385 16.92 7.55 22.67
CA PHE A 385 18.13 8.34 22.76
C PHE A 385 18.27 9.24 21.52
N ASN A 386 18.67 10.49 21.73
CA ASN A 386 19.07 11.38 20.63
C ASN A 386 20.54 11.09 20.21
N SER A 387 21.06 11.75 19.17
CA SER A 387 22.41 11.49 18.67
C SER A 387 23.53 11.90 19.65
N LYS A 388 23.20 12.76 20.62
CA LYS A 388 24.10 13.15 21.71
C LYS A 388 24.15 12.12 22.84
N GLY A 389 23.33 11.06 22.77
CA GLY A 389 23.22 10.05 23.83
C GLY A 389 22.34 10.48 25.01
N GLU A 390 21.54 11.54 24.87
CA GLU A 390 20.60 11.98 25.91
C GLU A 390 19.30 11.17 25.79
N TRP A 391 18.80 10.66 26.92
CA TRP A 391 17.53 9.95 26.99
C TRP A 391 16.36 10.92 26.94
N ILE A 392 15.44 10.71 26.00
CA ILE A 392 14.19 11.45 25.88
C ILE A 392 13.04 10.55 26.34
N GLU A 393 12.36 11.00 27.39
CA GLU A 393 11.27 10.26 28.02
C GLU A 393 10.08 10.01 27.06
N PRO A 394 9.32 8.92 27.24
CA PRO A 394 8.08 8.68 26.51
C PRO A 394 7.10 9.85 26.60
N ALA A 395 6.35 10.06 25.52
CA ALA A 395 5.27 11.04 25.50
C ALA A 395 4.03 10.52 26.23
N ASP A 396 3.12 11.44 26.58
CA ASP A 396 1.90 11.11 27.31
C ASP A 396 1.02 10.14 26.49
N ILE A 397 0.69 8.99 27.10
CA ILE A 397 -0.03 7.90 26.44
C ILE A 397 -1.40 8.34 25.91
N ILE A 398 -2.07 9.28 26.58
CA ILE A 398 -3.38 9.78 26.15
C ILE A 398 -3.16 10.61 24.87
N GLN A 399 -2.18 11.51 24.84
CA GLN A 399 -1.84 12.29 23.63
C GLN A 399 -1.52 11.36 22.45
N ILE A 400 -0.72 10.32 22.65
CA ILE A 400 -0.38 9.33 21.61
C ILE A 400 -1.64 8.64 21.06
N HIS A 401 -2.56 8.22 21.93
CA HIS A 401 -3.78 7.52 21.51
C HIS A 401 -4.72 8.40 20.71
N PHE A 402 -4.90 9.66 21.14
CA PHE A 402 -5.72 10.62 20.42
C PHE A 402 -5.11 11.02 19.08
N ALA A 403 -3.80 11.29 19.01
CA ALA A 403 -3.10 11.65 17.77
C ALA A 403 -3.08 10.47 16.78
N SER A 404 -2.85 9.24 17.26
CA SER A 404 -2.96 8.05 16.43
C SER A 404 -4.43 7.74 16.08
N GLY A 405 -5.41 8.10 16.91
CA GLY A 405 -6.81 7.73 16.69
C GLY A 405 -7.02 6.22 16.91
N HIS A 406 -6.39 5.66 17.94
CA HIS A 406 -6.76 4.38 18.54
C HIS A 406 -7.74 4.65 19.69
N LYS A 407 -8.83 3.88 19.79
CA LYS A 407 -9.78 4.01 20.90
C LYS A 407 -9.22 3.25 22.12
N ILE A 408 -8.85 3.97 23.17
CA ILE A 408 -8.77 3.36 24.51
C ILE A 408 -10.21 3.24 25.01
N LYS A 409 -10.73 2.02 25.19
CA LYS A 409 -12.11 1.80 25.67
C LYS A 409 -12.40 2.48 27.01
N SER A 410 -11.38 2.74 27.84
CA SER A 410 -11.48 3.41 29.13
C SER A 410 -11.16 4.92 29.12
N ALA A 411 -10.65 5.49 28.02
CA ALA A 411 -10.22 6.90 27.98
C ALA A 411 -11.16 7.86 27.22
N ASP A 412 -12.31 7.38 26.75
CA ASP A 412 -13.32 8.22 26.07
C ASP A 412 -14.28 8.87 27.10
N THR A 413 -13.73 9.35 28.22
CA THR A 413 -14.49 10.01 29.30
C THR A 413 -14.41 11.53 29.18
N THR A 414 -15.41 12.24 29.71
CA THR A 414 -15.40 13.71 29.80
C THR A 414 -14.18 14.22 30.57
N ALA A 415 -13.68 13.44 31.55
CA ALA A 415 -12.49 13.74 32.32
C ALA A 415 -11.22 13.75 31.46
N THR A 416 -11.07 12.79 30.53
CA THR A 416 -9.92 12.73 29.62
C THR A 416 -9.92 13.89 28.61
N LYS A 417 -11.09 14.29 28.11
CA LYS A 417 -11.22 15.47 27.23
C LYS A 417 -10.87 16.78 27.96
N ARG A 418 -11.24 16.89 29.23
CA ARG A 418 -10.89 18.03 30.10
C ARG A 418 -9.39 18.04 30.43
N TYR A 419 -8.81 16.88 30.77
CA TYR A 419 -7.37 16.71 30.96
C TYR A 419 -6.54 17.16 29.75
N LEU A 420 -6.97 16.83 28.53
CA LEU A 420 -6.30 17.26 27.29
C LEU A 420 -6.44 18.77 27.02
N HIS A 421 -7.57 19.36 27.42
CA HIS A 421 -7.77 20.81 27.34
C HIS A 421 -6.86 21.54 28.34
N ASP A 422 -6.69 20.98 29.54
CA ASP A 422 -5.95 21.61 30.63
C ASP A 422 -4.42 21.47 30.52
N LEU A 423 -3.91 20.38 29.92
CA LEU A 423 -2.47 20.15 29.73
C LEU A 423 -1.88 20.67 28.42
N GLY A 424 -2.73 21.07 27.46
CA GLY A 424 -2.28 21.37 26.11
C GLY A 424 -1.90 20.08 25.36
N PHE A 425 -2.74 19.69 24.41
CA PHE A 425 -2.58 18.49 23.56
C PHE A 425 -1.25 18.37 22.79
N ARG A 426 -0.37 19.39 22.86
CA ARG A 426 0.82 19.53 22.02
C ARG A 426 2.10 19.06 22.72
N ASP A 427 2.25 19.37 24.01
CA ASP A 427 3.57 19.57 24.58
C ASP A 427 4.44 18.31 24.61
N SER A 428 3.90 17.14 24.99
CA SER A 428 4.74 15.95 25.14
C SER A 428 5.18 15.37 23.79
N ILE A 429 4.28 15.32 22.79
CA ILE A 429 4.61 14.82 21.45
C ILE A 429 5.56 15.78 20.73
N THR A 430 5.29 17.08 20.77
CA THR A 430 6.16 18.05 20.09
C THR A 430 7.52 18.14 20.75
N LYS A 431 7.58 18.10 22.09
CA LYS A 431 8.84 18.08 22.83
C LYS A 431 9.67 16.86 22.44
N PHE A 432 9.08 15.67 22.49
CA PHE A 432 9.76 14.43 22.10
C PHE A 432 10.39 14.52 20.71
N PHE A 433 9.61 14.91 19.69
CA PHE A 433 10.15 14.97 18.32
C PHE A 433 11.07 16.16 18.07
N ASN A 434 10.92 17.27 18.79
CA ASN A 434 11.85 18.39 18.71
C ASN A 434 13.22 18.05 19.32
N GLU A 435 13.26 17.15 20.32
CA GLU A 435 14.50 16.70 20.96
C GLU A 435 15.14 15.50 20.25
N THR A 436 14.36 14.73 19.48
CA THR A 436 14.84 13.49 18.82
C THR A 436 15.00 13.59 17.31
N ILE A 437 14.27 14.47 16.62
CA ILE A 437 14.49 14.73 15.18
C ILE A 437 15.45 15.91 15.05
N GLU A 438 16.66 15.60 14.63
CA GLU A 438 17.77 16.56 14.61
C GLU A 438 18.05 17.11 13.21
N VAL A 439 17.33 16.60 12.22
CA VAL A 439 17.41 17.07 10.84
C VAL A 439 16.82 18.47 10.73
N ASP A 440 17.69 19.48 10.63
CA ASP A 440 17.29 20.82 10.21
C ASP A 440 17.18 20.90 8.69
N ILE A 441 15.93 20.85 8.22
CA ILE A 441 15.64 20.90 6.79
C ILE A 441 15.81 22.31 6.19
N LEU A 442 15.75 23.38 6.99
CA LEU A 442 15.69 24.74 6.44
C LEU A 442 16.98 25.12 5.68
N PRO A 443 18.19 24.90 6.23
CA PRO A 443 19.43 25.15 5.48
C PRO A 443 19.53 24.34 4.20
N ILE A 444 19.09 23.07 4.24
CA ILE A 444 19.11 22.16 3.09
C ILE A 444 18.22 22.70 1.96
N ILE A 445 17.05 23.22 2.32
CA ILE A 445 16.10 23.78 1.36
C ILE A 445 16.52 25.16 0.87
N GLU A 446 17.17 25.96 1.72
CA GLU A 446 17.67 27.29 1.33
C GLU A 446 18.77 27.19 0.28
N GLU A 447 19.68 26.20 0.39
CA GLU A 447 20.65 25.89 -0.68
C GLU A 447 19.98 25.47 -2.00
N ARG A 448 18.71 25.03 -1.94
CA ARG A 448 17.89 24.61 -3.08
C ARG A 448 16.98 25.74 -3.57
N LYS A 449 17.29 27.00 -3.32
CA LYS A 449 16.60 28.14 -3.93
C LYS A 449 17.44 28.78 -5.03
N ASP A 450 16.77 29.43 -5.98
CA ASP A 450 17.44 30.32 -6.92
C ASP A 450 17.63 31.72 -6.33
N ASP A 451 18.25 32.62 -7.11
CA ASP A 451 18.55 33.98 -6.69
C ASP A 451 17.29 34.83 -6.39
N GLU A 452 16.11 34.38 -6.83
CA GLU A 452 14.81 34.97 -6.51
C GLU A 452 14.19 34.37 -5.23
N GLY A 453 14.90 33.47 -4.55
CA GLY A 453 14.43 32.78 -3.36
C GLY A 453 13.42 31.67 -3.63
N LYS A 454 13.25 31.21 -4.88
CA LYS A 454 12.29 30.16 -5.23
C LYS A 454 12.95 28.79 -5.26
N ILE A 455 12.25 27.79 -4.72
CA ILE A 455 12.73 26.40 -4.72
C ILE A 455 13.02 25.90 -6.15
N LEU A 456 14.22 25.36 -6.36
CA LEU A 456 14.67 24.80 -7.63
C LEU A 456 13.86 23.56 -8.00
N VAL A 457 13.34 23.55 -9.23
CA VAL A 457 12.62 22.42 -9.82
C VAL A 457 13.08 22.14 -11.25
N GLY A 458 12.91 20.91 -11.72
CA GLY A 458 13.22 20.46 -13.07
C GLY A 458 14.71 20.56 -13.40
N GLU A 459 15.04 21.16 -14.54
CA GLU A 459 16.42 21.33 -15.00
C GLU A 459 17.29 22.11 -14.00
N LYS A 460 16.73 23.12 -13.33
CA LYS A 460 17.44 23.89 -12.30
C LYS A 460 17.91 22.99 -11.15
N TYR A 461 17.02 22.13 -10.64
CA TYR A 461 17.36 21.18 -9.58
C TYR A 461 18.40 20.13 -10.04
N LYS A 462 18.28 19.62 -11.27
CA LYS A 462 19.28 18.67 -11.81
C LYS A 462 20.68 19.27 -11.85
N LYS A 463 20.81 20.52 -12.31
CA LYS A 463 22.09 21.24 -12.33
C LYS A 463 22.65 21.42 -10.92
N TYR A 464 21.82 21.84 -9.98
CA TYR A 464 22.18 21.93 -8.57
C TYR A 464 22.72 20.59 -8.02
N LYS A 465 21.99 19.50 -8.26
CA LYS A 465 22.36 18.16 -7.77
C LYS A 465 23.69 17.68 -8.36
N THR A 466 23.93 17.92 -9.65
CA THR A 466 25.22 17.60 -10.30
C THR A 466 26.36 18.41 -9.70
N ARG A 467 26.18 19.72 -9.49
CA ARG A 467 27.18 20.58 -8.85
C ARG A 467 27.51 20.09 -7.44
N LYS A 468 26.49 19.84 -6.61
CA LYS A 468 26.68 19.36 -5.23
C LYS A 468 27.42 18.01 -5.19
N ALA A 469 27.11 17.09 -6.10
CA ALA A 469 27.80 15.80 -6.18
C ALA A 469 29.30 15.95 -6.52
N ILE A 470 29.67 16.93 -7.35
CA ILE A 470 31.07 17.25 -7.68
C ILE A 470 31.76 17.84 -6.45
N GLU A 471 31.14 18.80 -5.77
CA GLU A 471 31.67 19.41 -4.54
C GLU A 471 31.92 18.37 -3.44
N THR A 472 30.98 17.45 -3.22
CA THR A 472 31.13 16.39 -2.21
C THR A 472 32.28 15.45 -2.56
N ARG A 473 32.45 15.07 -3.84
CA ARG A 473 33.58 14.24 -4.29
C ARG A 473 34.91 14.95 -4.11
N ALA A 474 34.97 16.24 -4.44
CA ALA A 474 36.17 17.05 -4.25
C ALA A 474 36.55 17.15 -2.77
N LYS A 475 35.58 17.38 -1.88
CA LYS A 475 35.81 17.40 -0.42
C LYS A 475 36.31 16.05 0.11
N ARG A 476 35.75 14.94 -0.36
CA ARG A 476 36.19 13.59 0.03
C ARG A 476 37.62 13.32 -0.43
N ALA A 477 37.94 13.62 -1.70
CA ALA A 477 39.29 13.46 -2.22
C ALA A 477 40.29 14.33 -1.45
N ALA A 478 39.94 15.57 -1.11
CA ALA A 478 40.79 16.45 -0.30
C ALA A 478 41.02 15.91 1.12
N LYS A 479 40.00 15.29 1.74
CA LYS A 479 40.12 14.64 3.04
C LYS A 479 41.05 13.42 2.97
N GLU A 480 40.87 12.55 1.97
CA GLU A 480 41.72 11.37 1.76
C GLU A 480 43.19 11.74 1.50
N VAL A 481 43.44 12.81 0.73
CA VAL A 481 44.80 13.35 0.52
C VAL A 481 45.38 13.89 1.82
N LYS A 482 44.60 14.64 2.63
CA LYS A 482 45.06 15.16 3.92
C LYS A 482 45.38 14.05 4.92
N GLU A 483 44.56 13.00 4.97
CA GLU A 483 44.81 11.83 5.83
C GLU A 483 46.07 11.06 5.39
N ARG A 484 46.32 10.92 4.08
CA ARG A 484 47.58 10.34 3.58
C ARG A 484 48.81 11.19 3.92
N ILE A 485 48.73 12.51 3.76
CA ILE A 485 49.84 13.42 4.11
C ILE A 485 50.12 13.39 5.62
N VAL A 486 49.11 13.23 6.47
CA VAL A 486 49.31 13.09 7.93
C VAL A 486 50.00 11.76 8.26
N LEU A 487 49.64 10.66 7.59
CA LEU A 487 50.30 9.36 7.76
C LEU A 487 51.75 9.35 7.26
N ASP A 488 52.06 10.08 6.18
CA ASP A 488 53.43 10.20 5.65
C ASP A 488 54.34 11.09 6.54
N ASN A 489 53.78 11.96 7.39
CA ASN A 489 54.56 12.81 8.31
C ASN A 489 54.93 12.11 9.64
N ASP A 490 54.42 10.90 9.90
CA ASP A 490 54.86 10.03 11.01
C ASP A 490 55.95 9.02 10.58
N ALA A 491 56.43 9.11 9.34
CA ALA A 491 57.61 8.38 8.89
C ALA A 491 58.90 9.15 9.27
N PRO A 492 59.97 8.47 9.73
CA PRO A 492 61.21 9.14 10.09
C PRO A 492 61.80 9.90 8.90
N LEU A 493 62.35 11.06 9.20
CA LEU A 493 62.82 12.13 8.32
C LEU A 493 64.05 11.77 7.46
N SER A 494 64.09 10.60 6.81
CA SER A 494 65.22 10.19 5.95
C SER A 494 64.96 10.23 4.44
N ASP A 495 63.71 10.27 3.96
CA ASP A 495 63.45 9.97 2.54
C ASP A 495 62.83 11.13 1.72
N ILE A 496 62.92 12.38 2.19
CA ILE A 496 62.31 13.56 1.52
C ILE A 496 63.08 14.03 0.25
N HIS A 497 64.18 13.38 -0.14
CA HIS A 497 64.99 13.88 -1.27
C HIS A 497 64.71 13.33 -2.67
N GLU A 498 63.74 12.43 -2.90
CA GLU A 498 63.56 11.85 -4.25
C GLU A 498 62.20 12.07 -4.94
N PHE A 499 61.19 12.66 -4.30
CA PHE A 499 59.85 12.79 -4.92
C PHE A 499 59.51 14.15 -5.57
N LYS A 500 60.45 15.11 -5.62
CA LYS A 500 60.18 16.45 -6.19
C LYS A 500 60.54 16.65 -7.68
N ARG A 501 60.68 15.58 -8.48
CA ARG A 501 61.10 15.73 -9.89
C ARG A 501 60.33 14.95 -10.97
N LYS A 502 59.17 14.37 -10.67
CA LYS A 502 58.34 13.74 -11.73
C LYS A 502 56.86 13.92 -11.44
N GLU A 503 56.30 15.07 -11.82
CA GLU A 503 54.90 15.23 -12.29
C GLU A 503 54.59 16.72 -12.50
N ILE A 504 55.33 17.36 -13.41
CA ILE A 504 54.85 18.56 -14.10
C ILE A 504 55.36 18.46 -15.54
N VAL A 505 54.64 17.75 -16.41
CA VAL A 505 54.58 18.04 -17.85
C VAL A 505 53.16 17.73 -18.32
N GLU A 506 52.61 18.70 -19.03
CA GLU A 506 51.26 18.88 -19.58
C GLU A 506 50.77 17.73 -20.49
N GLU A 507 49.44 17.53 -20.56
CA GLU A 507 48.75 17.48 -21.86
C GLU A 507 47.23 17.76 -21.73
N GLU A 508 46.79 18.75 -22.50
CA GLU A 508 45.40 19.18 -22.75
C GLU A 508 44.57 18.16 -23.58
N PRO A 509 43.24 18.32 -23.72
CA PRO A 509 42.34 17.25 -24.17
C PRO A 509 42.28 17.11 -25.70
N LYS A 510 42.52 15.90 -26.21
CA LYS A 510 42.34 15.58 -27.65
C LYS A 510 40.90 15.19 -27.99
N LYS A 511 40.36 15.93 -28.96
CA LYS A 511 39.06 15.77 -29.63
C LYS A 511 38.87 14.37 -30.22
N THR A 512 37.62 13.91 -30.18
CA THR A 512 37.10 12.72 -30.84
C THR A 512 37.12 12.87 -32.38
N THR A 513 37.74 11.91 -33.06
CA THR A 513 37.44 11.60 -34.47
C THR A 513 37.22 10.10 -34.61
N LYS A 514 36.00 9.74 -35.02
CA LYS A 514 35.62 8.41 -35.48
C LYS A 514 36.42 8.05 -36.72
N LYS A 515 37.00 6.85 -36.76
CA LYS A 515 37.16 6.10 -38.01
C LYS A 515 36.95 4.61 -37.77
N LYS A 516 36.35 4.03 -38.79
CA LYS A 516 35.68 2.74 -38.95
C LYS A 516 36.66 1.75 -39.63
N VAL A 517 36.25 0.48 -39.70
CA VAL A 517 36.68 -0.60 -40.65
C VAL A 517 37.60 -1.63 -39.99
N GLU A 518 37.06 -2.81 -39.62
CA GLU A 518 37.18 -4.16 -40.27
C GLU A 518 38.58 -4.78 -40.02
N SER A 519 38.81 -6.08 -39.79
CA SER A 519 38.17 -7.33 -40.20
C SER A 519 38.75 -8.53 -39.41
N THR A 520 38.10 -9.71 -39.52
CA THR A 520 38.66 -11.10 -39.57
C THR A 520 39.32 -11.70 -38.31
N GLU A 521 38.76 -12.76 -37.69
CA GLU A 521 39.04 -14.22 -37.94
C GLU A 521 40.50 -14.60 -37.59
N ALA A 522 40.88 -15.66 -36.85
CA ALA A 522 40.24 -16.89 -36.41
C ALA A 522 41.05 -17.54 -35.25
N VAL A 523 40.36 -18.39 -34.47
CA VAL A 523 40.72 -19.71 -33.90
C VAL A 523 42.19 -19.98 -33.48
N GLU A 524 42.39 -20.31 -32.19
CA GLU A 524 43.10 -21.54 -31.79
C GLU A 524 42.79 -21.92 -30.32
N GLU A 525 42.42 -23.18 -30.12
CA GLU A 525 42.25 -23.87 -28.83
C GLU A 525 43.61 -24.08 -28.14
N LYS A 526 43.63 -24.04 -26.80
CA LYS A 526 44.31 -25.07 -26.01
C LYS A 526 43.84 -25.10 -24.55
N THR A 527 43.71 -26.34 -24.10
CA THR A 527 43.24 -26.91 -22.84
C THR A 527 44.13 -26.59 -21.64
N THR A 528 43.57 -26.54 -20.42
CA THR A 528 43.86 -27.45 -19.28
C THR A 528 43.41 -26.90 -17.91
N THR A 529 42.49 -27.64 -17.29
CA THR A 529 42.36 -28.06 -15.87
C THR A 529 42.92 -27.27 -14.67
N LYS A 530 42.06 -27.18 -13.64
CA LYS A 530 42.25 -27.13 -12.15
C LYS A 530 41.76 -25.81 -11.55
N ALA A 531 41.23 -25.72 -10.33
CA ALA A 531 40.66 -26.62 -9.33
C ALA A 531 40.09 -25.68 -8.25
N GLU A 532 38.93 -25.99 -7.68
CA GLU A 532 38.35 -25.24 -6.54
C GLU A 532 39.20 -25.43 -5.27
N PRO A 533 39.33 -24.42 -4.38
CA PRO A 533 39.73 -24.65 -3.01
C PRO A 533 38.52 -24.72 -2.06
N THR A 534 38.59 -25.78 -1.27
CA THR A 534 37.71 -26.32 -0.26
C THR A 534 37.47 -25.39 0.93
N LEU A 535 36.23 -25.38 1.45
CA LEU A 535 35.85 -24.89 2.77
C LEU A 535 36.55 -25.70 3.87
N VAL A 536 37.16 -25.02 4.84
CA VAL A 536 37.56 -25.60 6.13
C VAL A 536 36.58 -25.14 7.18
N ILE A 537 35.84 -26.10 7.73
CA ILE A 537 35.02 -25.99 8.93
C ILE A 537 35.97 -25.99 10.13
N ALA A 538 35.85 -25.01 11.02
CA ALA A 538 36.46 -25.04 12.33
C ALA A 538 35.39 -24.80 13.40
N SER A 539 35.48 -25.65 14.41
CA SER A 539 34.59 -25.97 15.51
C SER A 539 34.36 -24.86 16.54
N GLU A 540 33.22 -24.95 17.23
CA GLU A 540 32.88 -24.28 18.50
C GLU A 540 33.94 -24.51 19.59
N PRO A 541 33.99 -23.64 20.62
CA PRO A 541 33.32 -24.04 21.87
C PRO A 541 32.67 -22.90 22.70
N GLU A 542 31.69 -23.35 23.50
CA GLU A 542 31.38 -23.01 24.90
C GLU A 542 30.85 -21.61 25.34
N GLU A 543 29.60 -21.67 25.81
CA GLU A 543 29.05 -21.13 27.06
C GLU A 543 29.73 -19.92 27.73
N LEU A 544 28.96 -18.83 27.82
CA LEU A 544 29.05 -17.92 28.97
C LEU A 544 27.66 -17.34 29.31
N ILE A 545 27.06 -17.97 30.31
CA ILE A 545 25.96 -17.47 31.13
C ILE A 545 26.52 -16.33 32.00
N PHE A 546 25.92 -15.14 31.99
CA PHE A 546 25.91 -14.30 33.20
C PHE A 546 24.64 -13.42 33.26
N LYS A 547 24.25 -13.21 34.52
CA LYS A 547 22.97 -12.75 35.09
C LYS A 547 22.52 -11.35 34.70
#